data_AF-A0A846BR16-F1
#
_entry.id   AF-A0A846BR16-F1
#
_cell.length_a   1.000
_cell.length_b   1.000
_cell.length_c   1.000
_cell.angle_alpha   90.00
_cell.angle_beta   90.00
_cell.angle_gamma   90.00
#
_symmetry.space_group_name_H-M   'P 1'
#
loop_
_entity.id
_entity.type
_entity.pdbx_description
1 polymer ?
#
loop_
_entity_poly.entity_id
_entity_poly.type
_entity_poly.pdbx_seq_one_letter_code
_entity_poly.pdbx_strand_id
1 'polypeptide(L)'
;MISTNIHLSEEAQQILIKAAAFKHISVEDLASEILNEVIKDKLIELIKNTEIKAKCKPTLAGTEPFAFYGTPEESGLPADEWDMEKE
;
A
#
# COMPACT_ATOMS: atom_id res chain seq x y z
N MET A 1 3.95 -1.83 24.72
CA MET A 1 4.75 -2.74 23.88
C MET A 1 3.77 -3.52 23.01
N ILE A 2 3.93 -3.50 21.68
CA ILE A 2 3.09 -4.29 20.78
C ILE A 2 3.86 -5.58 20.50
N SER A 3 3.27 -6.72 20.79
CA SER A 3 3.84 -8.05 20.51
C SER A 3 3.01 -8.73 19.43
N THR A 4 3.67 -9.36 18.48
CA THR A 4 3.03 -10.14 17.42
C THR A 4 3.64 -11.54 17.37
N ASN A 5 2.80 -12.53 17.12
CA ASN A 5 3.27 -13.89 16.90
C ASN A 5 3.77 -14.02 15.46
N ILE A 6 4.93 -14.65 15.29
CA ILE A 6 5.56 -14.84 13.99
C ILE A 6 5.77 -16.35 13.80
N HIS A 7 5.36 -16.86 12.65
CA HIS A 7 5.67 -18.24 12.27
C HIS A 7 7.05 -18.32 11.65
N LEU A 8 7.90 -19.16 12.22
CA LEU A 8 9.25 -19.45 11.74
C LEU A 8 9.35 -20.93 11.39
N SER A 9 10.29 -21.28 10.51
CA SER A 9 10.69 -22.68 10.36
C SER A 9 11.37 -23.17 11.64
N GLU A 10 11.32 -24.49 11.88
CA GLU A 10 11.96 -25.10 13.05
C GLU A 10 13.47 -24.81 13.09
N GLU A 11 14.13 -24.90 11.93
CA GLU A 11 15.56 -24.58 11.81
C GLU A 11 15.86 -23.13 12.20
N ALA A 12 15.08 -22.17 11.70
CA ALA A 12 15.26 -20.75 12.03
C ALA A 12 15.02 -20.49 13.53
N GLN A 13 14.03 -21.15 14.12
CA GLN A 13 13.75 -21.04 15.56
C GLN A 13 14.91 -21.56 16.40
N GLN A 14 15.49 -22.71 16.05
CA GLN A 14 16.64 -23.26 16.76
C GLN A 14 17.87 -22.35 16.67
N ILE A 15 18.13 -21.78 15.50
CA ILE A 15 19.23 -20.83 15.29
C ILE A 15 19.00 -19.58 16.16
N LEU A 16 17.79 -19.03 16.16
CA LEU A 16 17.45 -17.83 16.92
C LEU A 16 17.61 -18.05 18.43
N ILE A 17 17.16 -19.19 18.96
CA ILE A 17 17.31 -19.54 20.38
C ILE A 17 18.80 -19.66 20.75
N LYS A 18 19.60 -20.34 19.92
CA LYS A 18 21.05 -20.47 20.16
C LYS A 18 21.76 -19.13 20.13
N ALA A 19 21.41 -18.27 19.17
CA ALA A 19 21.99 -16.94 19.04
C ALA A 19 21.60 -16.02 20.23
N ALA A 20 20.35 -16.09 20.69
CA ALA A 20 19.88 -15.33 21.85
C ALA A 20 20.60 -15.76 23.13
N ALA A 21 20.76 -17.09 23.32
CA ALA A 21 21.54 -17.63 24.43
C ALA A 21 23.01 -17.19 24.39
N PHE A 22 23.64 -17.17 23.21
CA PHE A 22 25.01 -16.71 23.03
C PHE A 22 25.17 -15.21 23.35
N LYS A 23 24.19 -14.38 22.97
CA LYS A 23 24.18 -12.94 23.25
C LYS A 23 23.69 -12.60 24.67
N HIS A 24 23.24 -13.57 25.47
CA HIS A 24 22.64 -13.37 26.79
C HIS A 24 21.45 -12.38 26.78
N ILE A 25 20.62 -12.42 25.73
CA ILE A 25 19.41 -11.60 25.59
C ILE A 25 18.17 -12.47 25.36
N SER A 26 16.99 -11.87 25.45
CA SER A 26 15.74 -12.58 25.15
C SER A 26 15.63 -12.88 23.65
N VAL A 27 14.85 -13.90 23.31
CA VAL A 27 14.61 -14.30 21.91
C VAL A 27 13.82 -13.21 21.20
N GLU A 28 12.91 -12.55 21.91
CA GLU A 28 12.09 -11.44 21.45
C GLU A 28 12.93 -10.19 21.14
N ASP A 29 13.90 -9.87 22.00
CA ASP A 29 14.80 -8.73 21.79
C ASP A 29 15.70 -8.98 20.59
N LEU A 30 16.27 -10.19 20.46
CA LEU A 30 17.08 -10.55 19.30
C LEU A 30 16.27 -10.53 18.00
N ALA A 31 15.04 -11.08 18.02
CA ALA A 31 14.15 -11.03 16.88
C ALA A 31 13.83 -9.58 16.47
N SER A 32 13.63 -8.71 17.44
CA SER A 32 13.37 -7.28 17.22
C SER A 32 14.59 -6.56 16.65
N GLU A 33 15.79 -6.86 17.14
CA GLU A 33 17.07 -6.33 16.62
C GLU A 33 17.23 -6.71 15.14
N ILE A 34 17.12 -8.00 14.82
CA ILE A 34 17.23 -8.52 13.45
C ILE A 34 16.17 -7.90 12.53
N LEU A 35 14.91 -7.85 12.98
CA LEU A 35 13.83 -7.30 12.17
C LEU A 35 14.04 -5.80 11.90
N ASN A 36 14.52 -5.04 12.88
CA ASN A 36 14.82 -3.61 12.71
C ASN A 36 15.97 -3.35 11.74
N GLU A 37 16.99 -4.21 11.69
CA GLU A 37 18.06 -4.12 10.70
C GLU A 37 17.55 -4.45 9.29
N VAL A 38 16.89 -5.60 9.14
CA VAL A 38 16.42 -6.09 7.84
C VAL A 38 15.33 -5.21 7.23
N ILE A 39 14.42 -4.66 8.04
CA ILE A 39 13.36 -3.76 7.54
C ILE A 39 13.98 -2.51 6.92
N LYS A 40 15.01 -1.92 7.53
CA LYS A 40 15.64 -0.71 6.98
C LYS A 40 16.17 -0.98 5.57
N ASP A 41 16.91 -2.07 5.40
CA ASP A 41 17.52 -2.41 4.11
C ASP A 41 16.46 -2.75 3.05
N LYS A 42 15.47 -3.57 3.41
CA LYS A 42 14.43 -4.04 2.49
C LYS A 42 13.43 -2.96 2.11
N LEU A 43 13.12 -2.04 3.02
CA LEU A 43 12.23 -0.91 2.75
C LEU A 43 12.90 0.13 1.84
N ILE A 44 14.20 0.37 2.01
CA ILE A 44 15.00 1.19 1.08
C ILE A 44 14.99 0.56 -0.32
N GLU A 45 15.16 -0.76 -0.43
CA GLU A 45 15.11 -1.48 -1.71
C GLU A 45 13.72 -1.40 -2.36
N LEU A 46 12.65 -1.56 -1.58
CA LEU A 46 11.27 -1.41 -2.06
C LEU A 46 10.99 0.01 -2.57
N ILE A 47 11.42 1.06 -1.86
CA ILE A 47 11.24 2.45 -2.30
C ILE A 47 11.96 2.69 -3.63
N LYS A 48 13.23 2.25 -3.76
CA LYS A 48 14.00 2.36 -5.00
C LYS A 48 13.33 1.64 -6.18
N ASN A 49 12.77 0.46 -5.94
CA ASN A 49 12.04 -0.30 -6.97
C ASN A 49 10.68 0.34 -7.33
N THR A 50 10.07 1.07 -6.39
CA THR A 50 8.77 1.73 -6.58
C THR A 50 8.90 3.03 -7.38
N GLU A 51 10.01 3.76 -7.27
CA GLU A 51 10.29 4.96 -8.09
C GLU A 51 10.33 4.68 -9.61
N ILE A 52 10.58 3.42 -10.03
CA ILE A 52 10.67 3.06 -11.45
C ILE A 52 9.28 2.82 -12.08
N LYS A 53 8.19 2.67 -11.30
CA LYS A 53 6.85 2.34 -11.81
C LYS A 53 5.80 3.45 -11.74
N ALA A 54 6.17 4.69 -11.49
CA ALA A 54 5.25 5.82 -11.64
C ALA A 54 5.31 6.43 -13.05
N LYS A 55 4.90 5.66 -14.06
CA LYS A 55 4.35 6.23 -15.31
C LYS A 55 2.94 5.70 -15.50
N CYS A 56 2.05 5.99 -14.55
CA CYS A 56 0.63 6.07 -14.87
C CYS A 56 0.47 7.24 -15.84
N LYS A 57 0.49 6.95 -17.13
CA LYS A 57 0.03 7.90 -18.14
C LYS A 57 -1.41 8.25 -17.76
N PRO A 58 -1.78 9.53 -17.58
CA PRO A 58 -3.17 9.88 -17.38
C PRO A 58 -3.97 9.39 -18.59
N THR A 59 -5.00 8.58 -18.36
CA THR A 59 -5.86 7.97 -19.39
C THR A 59 -6.48 8.98 -20.36
N LEU A 60 -6.51 10.27 -19.96
CA LEU A 60 -7.12 11.38 -20.69
C LEU A 60 -6.09 12.35 -21.32
N ALA A 61 -4.79 12.07 -21.25
CA ALA A 61 -3.80 12.91 -21.92
C ALA A 61 -3.89 12.75 -23.44
N GLY A 62 -4.46 13.76 -24.12
CA GLY A 62 -4.57 13.81 -25.58
C GLY A 62 -5.99 13.59 -26.11
N THR A 63 -6.99 13.40 -25.25
CA THR A 63 -8.39 13.47 -25.69
C THR A 63 -8.85 14.92 -25.70
N GLU A 64 -9.26 15.42 -26.86
CA GLU A 64 -9.96 16.70 -26.94
C GLU A 64 -11.27 16.61 -26.15
N PRO A 65 -11.68 17.66 -25.41
CA PRO A 65 -12.96 17.68 -24.73
C PRO A 65 -14.09 17.39 -25.72
N PHE A 66 -15.02 16.51 -25.35
CA PHE A 66 -16.24 16.33 -26.13
C PHE A 66 -16.97 17.68 -26.20
N ALA A 67 -17.11 18.22 -27.40
CA ALA A 67 -17.89 19.43 -27.62
C ALA A 67 -19.37 19.08 -27.45
N PHE A 68 -19.99 19.59 -26.40
CA PHE A 68 -21.43 19.57 -26.25
C PHE A 68 -22.00 20.69 -27.13
N TYR A 69 -22.64 20.31 -28.24
CA TYR A 69 -23.25 21.25 -29.18
C TYR A 69 -24.68 21.66 -28.82
N GLY A 70 -25.19 21.23 -27.66
CA GLY A 70 -26.50 21.64 -27.18
C GLY A 70 -26.52 23.10 -26.73
N THR A 71 -27.63 23.79 -26.96
CA THR A 71 -27.87 25.10 -26.35
C THR A 71 -28.12 24.92 -24.85
N PRO A 72 -27.93 25.93 -24.00
CA PRO A 72 -28.21 25.83 -22.56
C PRO A 72 -29.64 25.39 -22.21
N GLU A 73 -30.56 25.51 -23.18
CA GLU A 73 -31.97 25.12 -23.09
C GLU A 73 -32.19 23.63 -23.42
N GLU A 74 -31.28 23.01 -24.18
CA GLU A 74 -31.19 21.56 -24.39
C GLU A 74 -30.36 20.93 -23.28
N SER A 75 -30.85 20.98 -22.05
CA SER A 75 -30.35 20.06 -21.02
C SER A 75 -30.59 18.63 -21.52
N GLY A 76 -29.52 17.85 -21.72
CA GLY A 76 -29.59 16.47 -22.20
C GLY A 76 -30.27 15.48 -21.23
N LEU A 77 -30.84 15.99 -20.15
CA LEU A 77 -31.56 15.24 -19.13
C LEU A 77 -32.99 15.80 -19.09
N PRO A 78 -34.04 14.97 -19.30
CA PRO A 78 -35.42 15.42 -19.18
C PRO A 78 -35.67 15.96 -17.77
N ALA A 79 -36.45 17.04 -17.65
CA ALA A 79 -36.71 17.74 -16.38
C ALA A 79 -37.22 16.80 -15.27
N ASP A 80 -37.91 15.72 -15.65
CA ASP A 80 -38.42 14.68 -14.75
C ASP A 80 -37.33 13.89 -13.98
N GLU A 81 -36.06 13.94 -14.40
CA GLU A 81 -34.96 13.28 -13.68
C GLU A 81 -34.40 14.10 -12.51
N TRP A 82 -34.78 15.38 -12.38
CA TRP A 82 -34.34 16.26 -11.28
C TRP A 82 -35.30 16.27 -10.09
N ASP A 83 -36.49 15.71 -10.22
CA ASP A 83 -37.48 15.62 -9.16
C ASP A 83 -37.12 14.47 -8.19
N MET A 84 -36.23 14.77 -7.23
CA MET A 84 -35.98 13.91 -6.05
C MET A 84 -37.11 13.95 -5.02
N GLU A 85 -38.28 14.47 -5.37
CA GLU A 85 -39.48 14.49 -4.52
C GLU A 85 -40.66 13.83 -5.26
N LYS A 86 -40.67 12.49 -5.28
CA LYS A 86 -41.91 11.73 -5.43
C LYS A 86 -42.05 10.79 -4.23
N GLU A 87 -42.63 11.31 -3.15
CA GLU A 87 -43.34 10.51 -2.15
C GLU A 87 -44.77 10.20 -2.62
#